data_AF-A0A061I1L6-F1
#
_entry.id   AF-A0A061I1L6-F1
#
_cell.length_a   1.000
_cell.length_b   1.000
_cell.length_c   1.000
_cell.angle_alpha   90.00
_cell.angle_beta   90.00
_cell.angle_gamma   90.00
#
_symmetry.space_group_name_H-M   'P 1'
#
loop_
_entity.id
_entity.type
_entity.pdbx_description
1 polymer ?
#
loop_
_entity_poly.entity_id
_entity_poly.type
_entity_poly.pdbx_seq_one_letter_code
_entity_poly.pdbx_strand_id
1 'polypeptide(L)'
;MVMGSFKGHALPGTFFILMGFWWSTKVILKYVYKKQTRTCYLSSKTFLRRAEIWEGVVAIIMALTGMVGEQFISGGPYLNLYKDGQWNQLLGWHHTTMYFFFGLQGVSQVICFTTNLFPTSLSKLMLSNAIFVESFIFYNHTHGREMLDVFVHQLLVFTTILAGLVTFIEFLTKNNVLLELLRSSLIILQGTWFWQRKLPVKLTH
;
A
#
# COMPACT_ATOMS: atom_id res chain seq x y z
N MET A 1 9.75 0.86 -26.91
CA MET A 1 8.89 1.31 -25.80
C MET A 1 8.06 0.12 -25.33
N VAL A 2 8.44 -0.50 -24.21
CA VAL A 2 7.58 -1.51 -23.57
C VAL A 2 6.49 -0.73 -22.85
N MET A 3 5.32 -0.64 -23.49
CA MET A 3 4.11 -0.10 -22.89
C MET A 3 3.79 -1.02 -21.69
N GLY A 4 3.79 -0.49 -20.47
CA GLY A 4 3.47 -1.27 -19.27
C GLY A 4 2.15 -2.01 -19.47
N SER A 5 2.14 -3.33 -19.31
CA SER A 5 0.98 -4.14 -19.70
C SER A 5 -0.26 -3.78 -18.89
N PHE A 6 -1.43 -3.83 -19.53
CA PHE A 6 -2.77 -3.62 -18.96
C PHE A 6 -3.00 -4.32 -17.59
N LYS A 7 -2.35 -5.47 -17.37
CA LYS A 7 -2.45 -6.25 -16.12
C LYS A 7 -1.57 -5.70 -15.00
N GLY A 8 -0.45 -5.05 -15.30
CA GLY A 8 0.56 -4.62 -14.32
C GLY A 8 0.14 -3.42 -13.47
N HIS A 9 -0.71 -2.53 -13.98
CA HIS A 9 -1.12 -1.30 -13.25
C HIS A 9 -2.56 -1.32 -12.72
N ALA A 10 -3.49 -2.03 -13.38
CA ALA A 10 -4.89 -2.15 -12.92
C ALA A 10 -5.03 -3.00 -11.65
N LEU A 11 -4.15 -3.99 -11.49
CA LEU A 11 -4.15 -4.89 -10.35
C LEU A 11 -3.75 -4.16 -9.04
N PRO A 12 -2.63 -3.38 -8.99
CA PRO A 12 -2.33 -2.53 -7.83
C PRO A 12 -3.45 -1.54 -7.51
N GLY A 13 -4.00 -0.85 -8.52
CA GLY A 13 -5.06 0.13 -8.31
C GLY A 13 -6.32 -0.46 -7.70
N THR A 14 -6.74 -1.64 -8.19
CA THR A 14 -7.89 -2.37 -7.64
C THR A 14 -7.64 -2.78 -6.19
N PHE A 15 -6.44 -3.25 -5.88
CA PHE A 15 -6.07 -3.65 -4.54
C PHE A 15 -6.13 -2.47 -3.55
N PHE A 16 -5.56 -1.32 -3.91
CA PHE A 16 -5.63 -0.12 -3.06
C PHE A 16 -7.08 0.35 -2.82
N ILE A 17 -7.93 0.32 -3.86
CA ILE A 17 -9.35 0.68 -3.72
C ILE A 17 -10.05 -0.27 -2.74
N LEU A 18 -9.91 -1.59 -2.93
CA LEU A 18 -10.53 -2.59 -2.06
C LEU A 18 -10.07 -2.46 -0.61
N MET A 19 -8.76 -2.27 -0.38
CA MET A 19 -8.20 -2.07 0.95
C MET A 19 -8.69 -0.77 1.59
N GLY A 20 -8.77 0.32 0.83
CA GLY A 20 -9.29 1.59 1.33
C GLY A 20 -10.76 1.51 1.73
N PHE A 21 -11.60 0.80 0.95
CA PHE A 21 -12.99 0.53 1.34
C PHE A 21 -13.07 -0.35 2.59
N TRP A 22 -12.30 -1.45 2.63
CA TRP A 22 -12.23 -2.33 3.78
C TRP A 22 -11.85 -1.59 5.06
N TRP A 23 -10.80 -0.76 5.01
CA TRP A 23 -10.39 0.05 6.16
C TRP A 23 -11.45 1.07 6.56
N SER A 24 -12.11 1.73 5.60
CA SER A 24 -13.21 2.67 5.90
C SER A 24 -14.36 1.96 6.63
N THR A 25 -14.79 0.79 6.14
CA THR A 25 -15.82 -0.03 6.80
C THR A 25 -15.39 -0.46 8.20
N LYS A 26 -14.16 -0.95 8.37
CA LYS A 26 -13.62 -1.37 9.68
C LYS A 26 -13.61 -0.22 10.68
N VAL A 27 -13.21 0.98 10.26
CA VAL A 27 -13.16 2.18 11.09
C VAL A 27 -14.57 2.60 11.54
N ILE A 28 -15.54 2.62 10.62
CA ILE A 28 -16.93 2.92 10.93
C ILE A 28 -17.52 1.89 11.89
N LEU A 29 -17.32 0.60 11.63
CA LEU A 29 -17.78 -0.49 12.51
C LEU A 29 -17.17 -0.36 13.91
N LYS A 30 -15.85 -0.12 14.02
CA LYS A 30 -15.16 0.11 15.30
C LYS A 30 -15.76 1.29 16.05
N TYR A 31 -16.09 2.38 15.37
CA TYR A 31 -16.74 3.54 15.97
C TYR A 31 -18.15 3.21 16.49
N VAL A 32 -18.97 2.54 15.68
CA VAL A 32 -20.34 2.13 16.05
C VAL A 32 -20.33 1.16 17.23
N TYR A 33 -19.50 0.11 17.20
CA TYR A 33 -19.41 -0.87 18.29
C TYR A 33 -18.94 -0.26 19.60
N LYS A 34 -18.09 0.77 19.56
CA LYS A 34 -17.67 1.50 20.77
C LYS A 34 -18.83 2.28 21.41
N LYS A 35 -19.82 2.69 20.61
CA LYS A 35 -21.02 3.42 21.07
C LYS A 35 -22.15 2.49 21.55
N GLN A 36 -22.19 1.25 21.08
CA GLN A 36 -23.16 0.21 21.46
C GLN A 36 -22.78 -0.48 22.80
N THR A 37 -23.72 -1.19 23.44
CA THR A 37 -23.59 -1.86 24.76
C THR A 37 -22.36 -2.78 24.92
N ARG A 38 -21.85 -2.86 26.17
CA ARG A 38 -20.57 -3.52 26.55
C ARG A 38 -20.40 -4.98 26.08
N THR A 39 -21.47 -5.78 25.97
CA THR A 39 -21.41 -7.19 25.55
C THR A 39 -21.14 -7.34 24.05
N CYS A 40 -21.76 -6.51 23.21
CA CYS A 40 -21.46 -6.47 21.77
C CYS A 40 -20.03 -5.97 21.49
N TYR A 41 -19.54 -5.05 22.31
CA TYR A 41 -18.19 -4.51 22.23
C TYR A 41 -17.06 -5.55 22.44
N LEU A 42 -17.23 -6.53 23.34
CA LEU A 42 -16.19 -7.53 23.61
C LEU A 42 -16.07 -8.57 22.48
N SER A 43 -17.20 -9.03 21.95
CA SER A 43 -17.24 -9.95 20.81
C SER A 43 -16.67 -9.27 19.55
N SER A 44 -17.08 -8.03 19.29
CA SER A 44 -16.54 -7.23 18.18
C SER A 44 -15.05 -6.93 18.33
N LYS A 45 -14.52 -6.72 19.55
CA LYS A 45 -13.07 -6.54 19.78
C LYS A 45 -12.26 -7.78 19.35
N THR A 46 -12.77 -8.97 19.61
CA THR A 46 -12.12 -10.23 19.20
C THR A 46 -12.15 -10.40 17.68
N PHE A 47 -13.30 -10.11 17.06
CA PHE A 47 -13.44 -10.13 15.60
C PHE A 47 -12.50 -9.12 14.93
N LEU A 48 -12.47 -7.87 15.40
CA LEU A 48 -11.58 -6.83 14.89
C LEU A 48 -10.11 -7.22 15.05
N ARG A 49 -9.72 -7.77 16.21
CA ARG A 49 -8.34 -8.27 16.41
C ARG A 49 -7.98 -9.37 15.41
N ARG A 50 -8.89 -10.33 15.17
CA ARG A 50 -8.66 -11.39 14.18
C ARG A 50 -8.56 -10.82 12.76
N ALA A 51 -9.37 -9.82 12.42
CA ALA A 51 -9.28 -9.12 11.15
C ALA A 51 -7.91 -8.43 10.96
N GLU A 52 -7.37 -7.76 11.98
CA GLU A 52 -6.03 -7.16 11.93
C GLU A 52 -4.92 -8.19 11.67
N ILE A 53 -5.02 -9.38 12.27
CA ILE A 53 -4.06 -10.47 12.03
C ILE A 53 -4.15 -10.95 10.57
N TRP A 54 -5.36 -11.18 10.07
CA TRP A 54 -5.56 -11.61 8.68
C TRP A 54 -5.13 -10.56 7.66
N GLU A 55 -5.33 -9.27 7.93
CA GLU A 55 -4.79 -8.19 7.11
C GLU A 55 -3.27 -8.29 6.99
N GLY A 56 -2.57 -8.48 8.11
CA GLY A 56 -1.13 -8.65 8.11
C GLY A 56 -0.68 -9.90 7.34
N VAL A 57 -1.37 -11.03 7.49
CA VAL A 57 -1.08 -12.27 6.75
C VAL A 57 -1.27 -12.07 5.24
N VAL A 58 -2.37 -11.45 4.84
CA VAL A 58 -2.66 -11.16 3.42
C VAL A 58 -1.60 -10.23 2.85
N ALA A 59 -1.21 -9.17 3.58
CA ALA A 59 -0.13 -8.27 3.18
C ALA A 59 1.20 -9.00 2.96
N ILE A 60 1.59 -9.91 3.84
CA ILE A 60 2.80 -10.73 3.69
C ILE A 60 2.74 -11.58 2.42
N ILE A 61 1.62 -12.30 2.21
CA ILE A 61 1.46 -13.19 1.04
C ILE A 61 1.55 -12.38 -0.26
N MET A 62 0.90 -11.22 -0.33
CA MET A 62 0.96 -10.36 -1.52
C MET A 62 2.34 -9.78 -1.74
N ALA A 63 3.02 -9.32 -0.68
CA ALA A 63 4.39 -8.84 -0.76
C ALA A 63 5.33 -9.92 -1.31
N LEU A 64 5.28 -11.14 -0.76
CA LEU A 64 6.09 -12.26 -1.25
C LEU A 64 5.77 -12.62 -2.69
N THR A 65 4.49 -12.66 -3.05
CA THR A 65 4.06 -12.94 -4.44
C THR A 65 4.56 -11.86 -5.40
N GLY A 66 4.50 -10.58 -5.01
CA GLY A 66 5.03 -9.46 -5.78
C GLY A 66 6.54 -9.54 -5.95
N MET A 67 7.29 -9.81 -4.87
CA MET A 67 8.74 -10.00 -4.94
C MET A 67 9.12 -11.16 -5.85
N VAL A 68 8.44 -12.31 -5.74
CA VAL A 68 8.68 -13.47 -6.61
C VAL A 68 8.35 -13.14 -8.06
N GLY A 69 7.23 -12.44 -8.31
CA GLY A 69 6.83 -12.02 -9.65
C GLY A 69 7.84 -11.08 -10.31
N GLU A 70 8.39 -10.13 -9.58
CA GLU A 70 9.40 -9.20 -10.11
C GLU A 70 10.76 -9.88 -10.33
N GLN A 71 11.14 -10.83 -9.47
CA GLN A 71 12.47 -11.46 -9.53
C GLN A 71 12.55 -12.68 -10.45
N PHE A 72 11.47 -13.47 -10.58
CA PHE A 72 11.49 -14.80 -11.19
C PHE A 72 10.53 -14.96 -12.37
N ILE A 73 9.90 -13.90 -12.86
CA ILE A 73 9.20 -13.96 -14.16
C ILE A 73 10.18 -14.36 -15.26
N SER A 74 9.69 -14.96 -16.35
CA SER A 74 10.53 -15.37 -17.48
C SER A 74 11.34 -14.19 -18.01
N GLY A 75 12.67 -14.26 -17.90
CA GLY A 75 13.57 -13.16 -18.27
C GLY A 75 13.77 -12.09 -17.20
N GLY A 76 13.34 -12.33 -15.95
CA GLY A 76 13.57 -11.47 -14.80
C GLY A 76 15.05 -11.44 -14.37
N PRO A 77 15.38 -10.67 -13.30
CA PRO A 77 16.75 -10.52 -12.84
C PRO A 77 17.29 -11.74 -12.09
N TYR A 78 16.44 -12.68 -11.63
CA TYR A 78 16.82 -13.88 -10.86
C TYR A 78 17.77 -13.57 -9.70
N LEU A 79 17.46 -12.54 -8.91
CA LEU A 79 18.28 -12.01 -7.81
C LEU A 79 19.66 -11.48 -8.22
N ASN A 80 19.95 -11.37 -9.52
CA ASN A 80 21.17 -10.77 -10.00
C ASN A 80 20.97 -9.25 -10.19
N LEU A 81 21.49 -8.47 -9.25
CA LEU A 81 21.35 -7.01 -9.21
C LEU A 81 22.10 -6.30 -10.35
N TYR A 82 23.22 -6.89 -10.78
CA TYR A 82 24.14 -6.22 -11.70
C TYR A 82 24.67 -7.22 -12.73
N LYS A 83 24.51 -6.89 -14.01
CA LYS A 83 24.90 -7.76 -15.12
C LYS A 83 25.62 -6.92 -16.16
N ASP A 84 26.79 -7.39 -16.60
CA ASP A 84 27.58 -6.79 -17.69
C ASP A 84 27.90 -5.29 -17.48
N GLY A 85 28.23 -4.89 -16.24
CA GLY A 85 28.58 -3.50 -15.97
C GLY A 85 27.39 -2.54 -15.90
N GLN A 86 26.15 -3.04 -15.84
CA GLN A 86 24.94 -2.23 -15.79
C GLN A 86 23.92 -2.82 -14.79
N TRP A 87 23.00 -1.97 -14.33
CA TRP A 87 21.89 -2.40 -13.48
C TRP A 87 20.97 -3.36 -14.23
N ASN A 88 20.76 -4.54 -13.66
CA ASN A 88 19.89 -5.54 -14.27
C ASN A 88 18.44 -5.31 -13.85
N GLN A 89 17.64 -4.71 -14.75
CA GLN A 89 16.21 -4.43 -14.53
C GLN A 89 15.95 -3.66 -13.23
N LEU A 90 16.59 -2.50 -13.07
CA LEU A 90 16.50 -1.64 -11.88
C LEU A 90 15.05 -1.36 -11.43
N LEU A 91 14.11 -1.27 -12.38
CA LEU A 91 12.69 -1.12 -12.07
C LEU A 91 12.13 -2.29 -11.24
N GLY A 92 12.42 -3.53 -11.61
CA GLY A 92 12.00 -4.70 -10.83
C GLY A 92 12.54 -4.67 -9.40
N TRP A 93 13.74 -4.13 -9.20
CA TRP A 93 14.32 -3.91 -7.87
C TRP A 93 13.62 -2.82 -7.06
N HIS A 94 13.18 -1.74 -7.69
CA HIS A 94 12.35 -0.73 -7.04
C HIS A 94 11.02 -1.31 -6.55
N HIS A 95 10.33 -2.09 -7.38
CA HIS A 95 9.10 -2.78 -6.96
C HIS A 95 9.36 -3.82 -5.87
N THR A 96 10.44 -4.61 -5.99
CA THR A 96 10.85 -5.58 -4.97
C THR A 96 11.08 -4.91 -3.61
N THR A 97 11.71 -3.74 -3.60
CA THR A 97 11.93 -2.95 -2.39
C THR A 97 10.61 -2.46 -1.80
N MET A 98 9.70 -1.95 -2.64
CA MET A 98 8.37 -1.53 -2.20
C MET A 98 7.60 -2.68 -1.54
N TYR A 99 7.54 -3.85 -2.20
CA TYR A 99 6.89 -5.05 -1.66
C TYR A 99 7.52 -5.50 -0.35
N PHE A 100 8.85 -5.46 -0.24
CA PHE A 100 9.55 -5.81 1.00
C PHE A 100 9.10 -4.96 2.19
N PHE A 101 8.98 -3.64 2.04
CA PHE A 101 8.54 -2.76 3.13
C PHE A 101 7.05 -2.96 3.50
N PHE A 102 6.17 -3.21 2.52
CA PHE A 102 4.78 -3.61 2.82
C PHE A 102 4.71 -4.99 3.49
N GLY A 103 5.60 -5.92 3.14
CA GLY A 103 5.76 -7.20 3.83
C GLY A 103 6.18 -7.03 5.29
N LEU A 104 7.15 -6.15 5.57
CA LEU A 104 7.56 -5.81 6.94
C LEU A 104 6.42 -5.18 7.75
N GLN A 105 5.60 -4.33 7.12
CA GLN A 105 4.39 -3.81 7.74
C GLN A 105 3.42 -4.94 8.11
N GLY A 106 3.19 -5.90 7.21
CA GLY A 106 2.35 -7.06 7.47
C GLY A 106 2.86 -7.92 8.63
N VAL A 107 4.17 -8.20 8.66
CA VAL A 107 4.83 -8.90 9.78
C VAL A 107 4.64 -8.15 11.09
N SER A 108 4.89 -6.83 11.09
CA SER A 108 4.69 -5.99 12.27
C SER A 108 3.23 -6.03 12.75
N GLN A 109 2.26 -6.00 11.84
CA GLN A 109 0.83 -6.12 12.18
C GLN A 109 0.52 -7.47 12.84
N VAL A 110 0.95 -8.60 12.27
CA VAL A 110 0.74 -9.93 12.86
C VAL A 110 1.35 -10.02 14.27
N ILE A 111 2.59 -9.57 14.43
CA ILE A 111 3.28 -9.60 15.73
C ILE A 111 2.56 -8.71 16.75
N CYS A 112 2.20 -7.48 16.39
CA CYS A 112 1.55 -6.52 17.30
C CYS A 112 0.16 -6.96 17.75
N PHE A 113 -0.56 -7.74 16.94
CA PHE A 113 -1.91 -8.21 17.27
C PHE A 113 -1.94 -9.65 17.81
N THR A 114 -0.88 -10.43 17.66
CA THR A 114 -0.77 -11.79 18.23
C THR A 114 -0.05 -11.79 19.58
N THR A 115 1.01 -10.98 19.70
CA THR A 115 1.88 -10.90 20.88
C THR A 115 1.67 -9.60 21.64
N ASN A 116 2.08 -9.56 22.91
CA ASN A 116 2.12 -8.33 23.72
C ASN A 116 3.52 -7.67 23.72
N LEU A 117 4.44 -8.12 22.86
CA LEU A 117 5.83 -7.66 22.84
C LEU A 117 5.97 -6.21 22.35
N PHE A 118 5.10 -5.80 21.44
CA PHE A 118 5.14 -4.48 20.82
C PHE A 118 3.80 -3.77 20.91
N PRO A 119 3.79 -2.43 21.04
CA PRO A 119 2.55 -1.67 21.03
C PRO A 119 1.90 -1.73 19.65
N THR A 120 0.57 -1.81 19.61
CA THR A 120 -0.20 -1.83 18.35
C THR A 120 0.06 -0.62 17.45
N SER A 121 0.50 0.51 18.02
CA SER A 121 0.92 1.69 17.28
C SER A 121 2.13 1.45 16.39
N LEU A 122 3.01 0.49 16.70
CA LEU A 122 4.16 0.15 15.86
C LEU A 122 3.72 -0.27 14.44
N SER A 123 2.63 -1.02 14.32
CA SER A 123 2.09 -1.41 13.01
C SER A 123 1.68 -0.20 12.16
N LYS A 124 1.18 0.87 12.78
CA LYS A 124 0.85 2.14 12.10
C LYS A 124 2.11 2.89 11.64
N LEU A 125 3.14 2.92 12.48
CA LEU A 125 4.44 3.50 12.12
C LEU A 125 5.05 2.76 10.92
N MET A 126 5.01 1.43 10.94
CA MET A 126 5.50 0.61 9.82
C MET A 126 4.71 0.82 8.54
N LEU A 127 3.38 1.02 8.63
CA LEU A 127 2.56 1.38 7.47
C LEU A 127 2.93 2.75 6.91
N SER A 128 3.09 3.76 7.77
CA SER A 128 3.55 5.08 7.36
C SER A 128 4.90 5.00 6.64
N ASN A 129 5.85 4.24 7.21
CA ASN A 129 7.17 4.03 6.61
C ASN A 129 7.09 3.35 5.23
N ALA A 130 6.26 2.31 5.08
CA ALA A 130 6.06 1.64 3.80
C ALA A 130 5.51 2.60 2.72
N ILE A 131 4.52 3.43 3.07
CA ILE A 131 3.95 4.44 2.16
C ILE A 131 4.97 5.53 1.80
N PHE A 132 5.83 5.94 2.73
CA PHE A 132 6.91 6.88 2.43
C PHE A 132 7.97 6.30 1.49
N VAL A 133 8.35 5.04 1.69
CA VAL A 133 9.27 4.34 0.76
C VAL A 133 8.65 4.23 -0.64
N GLU A 134 7.37 3.85 -0.73
CA GLU A 134 6.63 3.84 -2.00
C GLU A 134 6.66 5.23 -2.67
N SER A 135 6.37 6.29 -1.91
CA SER A 135 6.40 7.67 -2.41
C SER A 135 7.76 8.09 -2.93
N PHE A 136 8.82 7.76 -2.19
CA PHE A 136 10.19 8.10 -2.57
C PHE A 136 10.63 7.36 -3.83
N ILE A 137 10.27 6.08 -3.94
CA ILE A 137 10.53 5.28 -5.14
C ILE A 137 9.81 5.88 -6.34
N PHE A 138 8.50 6.17 -6.22
CA PHE A 138 7.72 6.80 -7.30
C PHE A 138 8.27 8.16 -7.72
N TYR A 139 8.68 9.00 -6.79
CA TYR A 139 9.30 10.27 -7.13
C TYR A 139 10.52 10.11 -8.07
N ASN A 140 11.33 9.07 -7.86
CA ASN A 140 12.52 8.78 -8.66
C ASN A 140 12.25 7.91 -9.90
N HIS A 141 10.99 7.53 -10.15
CA HIS A 141 10.60 6.48 -11.11
C HIS A 141 10.21 7.00 -12.51
N THR A 142 10.29 8.32 -12.77
CA THR A 142 9.67 8.95 -13.96
C THR A 142 10.56 9.05 -15.22
N HIS A 143 11.81 8.58 -15.19
CA HIS A 143 12.75 8.77 -16.30
C HIS A 143 12.22 8.16 -17.62
N GLY A 144 12.03 9.02 -18.63
CA GLY A 144 11.69 8.62 -20.00
C GLY A 144 10.21 8.33 -20.31
N ARG A 145 9.27 8.76 -19.45
CA ARG A 145 7.81 8.58 -19.65
C ARG A 145 7.16 9.77 -20.35
N GLU A 146 6.01 9.53 -21.00
CA GLU A 146 5.19 10.59 -21.63
C GLU A 146 4.69 11.61 -20.61
N MET A 147 4.48 12.87 -21.02
CA MET A 147 4.09 13.97 -20.11
C MET A 147 2.83 13.69 -19.29
N LEU A 148 1.83 13.02 -19.88
CA LEU A 148 0.60 12.63 -19.17
C LEU A 148 0.88 11.61 -18.06
N ASP A 149 1.75 10.64 -18.32
CA ASP A 149 2.16 9.64 -17.35
C ASP A 149 2.97 10.28 -16.21
N VAL A 150 3.81 11.28 -16.52
CA VAL A 150 4.52 12.09 -15.52
C VAL A 150 3.55 12.86 -14.62
N PHE A 151 2.54 13.53 -15.19
CA PHE A 151 1.56 14.28 -14.41
C PHE A 151 0.74 13.38 -13.47
N VAL A 152 0.22 12.25 -13.98
CA VAL A 152 -0.50 11.28 -13.13
C VAL A 152 0.42 10.70 -12.07
N HIS A 153 1.70 10.48 -12.37
CA HIS A 153 2.66 10.02 -11.37
C HIS A 153 2.94 11.05 -10.28
N GLN A 154 3.02 12.34 -10.62
CA GLN A 154 3.17 13.42 -9.63
C GLN A 154 1.96 13.48 -8.69
N LEU A 155 0.74 13.32 -9.21
CA LEU A 155 -0.47 13.23 -8.39
C LEU A 155 -0.46 12.01 -7.47
N LEU A 156 0.04 10.88 -7.96
CA LEU A 156 0.24 9.67 -7.16
C LEU A 156 1.21 9.93 -6.01
N VAL A 157 2.39 10.51 -6.30
CA VAL A 157 3.41 10.86 -5.30
C VAL A 157 2.85 11.81 -4.25
N PHE A 158 2.11 12.85 -4.66
CA PHE A 158 1.49 13.78 -3.73
C PHE A 158 0.48 13.07 -2.81
N THR A 159 -0.37 12.22 -3.39
CA THR A 159 -1.38 11.45 -2.66
C THR A 159 -0.74 10.49 -1.65
N THR A 160 0.33 9.80 -2.04
CA THR A 160 1.03 8.85 -1.16
C THR A 160 1.81 9.55 -0.06
N ILE A 161 2.48 10.68 -0.34
CA ILE A 161 3.14 11.48 0.70
C ILE A 161 2.12 11.92 1.75
N LEU A 162 0.97 12.43 1.31
CA LEU A 162 -0.09 12.85 2.21
C LEU A 162 -0.66 11.68 3.02
N ALA A 163 -0.86 10.50 2.39
CA ALA A 163 -1.28 9.29 3.09
C ALA A 163 -0.25 8.83 4.14
N GLY A 164 1.04 8.90 3.82
CA GLY A 164 2.14 8.59 4.72
C GLY A 164 2.16 9.53 5.94
N LEU A 165 1.97 10.83 5.70
CA LEU A 165 1.88 11.86 6.76
C LEU A 165 0.65 11.65 7.66
N VAL A 166 -0.55 11.43 7.08
CA VAL A 166 -1.76 11.17 7.88
C VAL A 166 -1.56 9.91 8.73
N THR A 167 -1.00 8.84 8.15
CA THR A 167 -0.70 7.60 8.90
C THR A 167 0.32 7.84 10.02
N PHE A 168 1.32 8.69 9.79
CA PHE A 168 2.27 9.08 10.83
C PHE A 168 1.60 9.87 11.96
N ILE A 169 0.72 10.81 11.62
CA ILE A 169 -0.06 11.56 12.60
C ILE A 169 -1.02 10.63 13.35
N GLU A 170 -1.62 9.62 12.72
CA GLU A 170 -2.42 8.60 13.41
C GLU A 170 -1.59 7.77 14.42
N PHE A 171 -0.32 7.53 14.11
CA PHE A 171 0.59 6.87 15.03
C PHE A 171 0.81 7.74 16.29
N LEU A 172 0.99 9.05 16.11
CA LEU A 172 1.16 10.02 17.21
C LEU A 172 -0.15 10.27 17.98
N THR A 173 -1.26 10.39 17.27
CA THR A 173 -2.58 10.72 17.81
C THR A 173 -3.45 9.47 17.90
N LYS A 174 -3.41 8.82 19.07
CA LYS A 174 -4.15 7.58 19.30
C LYS A 174 -5.66 7.80 19.15
N ASN A 175 -6.33 6.93 18.39
CA ASN A 175 -7.79 6.80 18.28
C ASN A 175 -8.56 7.95 17.60
N ASN A 176 -7.95 8.70 16.68
CA ASN A 176 -8.68 9.68 15.88
C ASN A 176 -9.34 9.01 14.65
N VAL A 177 -10.67 8.85 14.71
CA VAL A 177 -11.47 8.23 13.63
C VAL A 177 -11.38 9.02 12.32
N LEU A 178 -11.28 10.36 12.38
CA LEU A 178 -11.21 11.19 11.18
C LEU A 178 -9.91 10.97 10.41
N LEU A 179 -8.80 10.79 11.11
CA LEU A 179 -7.52 10.49 10.48
C LEU A 179 -7.53 9.10 9.84
N GLU A 180 -8.10 8.09 10.53
CA GLU A 180 -8.24 6.73 9.99
C GLU A 180 -9.10 6.69 8.72
N LEU A 181 -10.17 7.52 8.65
CA LEU A 181 -10.99 7.69 7.45
C LEU A 181 -10.26 8.48 6.36
N LEU A 182 -9.57 9.57 6.70
CA LEU A 182 -8.81 10.38 5.75
C LEU A 182 -7.71 9.56 5.07
N ARG A 183 -6.94 8.78 5.84
CA ARG A 183 -5.96 7.83 5.30
C ARG A 183 -6.63 6.86 4.33
N SER A 184 -7.75 6.27 4.70
CA SER A 184 -8.46 5.31 3.85
C SER A 184 -8.92 5.95 2.54
N SER A 185 -9.45 7.19 2.58
CA SER A 185 -9.82 7.96 1.39
C SER A 185 -8.63 8.29 0.48
N LEU A 186 -7.47 8.64 1.05
CA LEU A 186 -6.26 8.90 0.28
C LEU A 186 -5.74 7.63 -0.42
N ILE A 187 -5.86 6.46 0.22
CA ILE A 187 -5.49 5.18 -0.38
C ILE A 187 -6.46 4.80 -1.52
N ILE A 188 -7.75 5.08 -1.38
CA ILE A 188 -8.71 4.95 -2.50
C ILE A 188 -8.30 5.88 -3.64
N LEU A 189 -7.98 7.15 -3.34
CA LEU A 189 -7.55 8.13 -4.34
C LEU A 189 -6.29 7.65 -5.08
N GLN A 190 -5.27 7.15 -4.37
CA GLN A 190 -4.09 6.51 -4.96
C GLN A 190 -4.49 5.39 -5.92
N GLY A 191 -5.37 4.49 -5.50
CA GLY A 191 -5.87 3.41 -6.34
C GLY A 191 -6.63 3.89 -7.59
N THR A 192 -7.39 4.98 -7.49
CA THR A 192 -8.07 5.58 -8.65
C THR A 192 -7.10 6.19 -9.66
N TRP A 193 -6.00 6.82 -9.21
CA TRP A 193 -4.95 7.33 -10.11
C TRP A 193 -4.24 6.20 -10.86
N PHE A 194 -3.96 5.07 -10.18
CA PHE A 194 -3.46 3.86 -10.84
C PHE A 194 -4.40 3.37 -11.95
N TRP A 195 -5.71 3.49 -11.72
CA TRP A 195 -6.70 3.16 -12.74
C TRP A 195 -6.68 4.16 -13.90
N GLN A 196 -6.58 5.47 -13.62
CA GLN A 196 -6.63 6.52 -14.66
C GLN A 196 -5.44 6.54 -15.62
N ARG A 197 -4.28 5.96 -15.25
CA ARG A 197 -3.20 5.61 -16.20
C ARG A 197 -3.66 4.77 -17.40
N LYS A 198 -4.87 4.23 -17.36
CA LYS A 198 -5.52 3.44 -18.42
C LYS A 198 -6.14 4.26 -19.55
N LEU A 199 -6.51 5.53 -19.37
CA LEU A 199 -7.30 6.19 -20.42
C LEU A 199 -6.41 6.43 -21.65
N PRO A 200 -6.62 5.75 -22.79
CA PRO A 200 -6.04 6.22 -24.02
C PRO A 200 -6.67 7.60 -24.23
N VAL A 201 -5.87 8.66 -24.13
CA VAL A 201 -6.26 9.91 -24.73
C VAL A 201 -6.21 9.63 -26.23
N LYS A 202 -7.30 9.08 -26.77
CA LYS A 202 -7.63 9.30 -28.16
C LYS A 202 -7.87 10.80 -28.23
N LEU A 203 -6.82 11.55 -28.55
CA LEU A 203 -6.95 12.86 -29.16
C LEU A 203 -7.70 12.62 -30.48
N THR A 204 -9.02 12.58 -30.41
CA THR A 204 -9.86 12.76 -31.59
C THR A 204 -9.87 14.25 -31.89
N HIS A 205 -9.10 14.59 -32.94
CA HIS A 205 -9.03 15.82 -33.71
C HIS A 205 -8.53 17.09 -33.01
#